data_AF-A0A1I8GEE1-F1
#
_entry.id   AF-A0A1I8GEE1-F1
#
_cell.length_a   1.000
_cell.length_b   1.000
_cell.length_c   1.000
_cell.angle_alpha   90.00
_cell.angle_beta   90.00
_cell.angle_gamma   90.00
#
_symmetry.space_group_name_H-M   'P 1'
#
loop_
_entity.id
_entity.type
_entity.pdbx_description
1 polymer ?
#
loop_
_entity_poly.entity_id
_entity_poly.type
_entity_poly.pdbx_seq_one_letter_code
_entity_poly.pdbx_strand_id
1 'polypeptide(L)'
;MSTADISCDGLLLCAGAELDSANQDARIVFWDRRFPTAPLGCYSDSHQDSLARVRFHPSRSRRLLTASLDGLACSFDLTAECEDDALVFTYNAGCGIHGADWIAADSDLQPAQLAESVAYVLTGQEGYALFEAEELGDTLIELDRLPVLGGPTIHDDASEEADDGVTSRVADYIVGPLTCGHHLLVGQHSGRLGVLSLKQQTAPVWLSEGAVGHADTVRCCHWDSETNS
;
A
#
# COMPACT_ATOMS: atom_id res chain seq x y z
N MET A 1 -9.77 10.25 -4.12
CA MET A 1 -9.45 9.09 -5.00
C MET A 1 -10.60 8.10 -4.92
N SER A 2 -10.84 7.27 -5.93
CA SER A 2 -11.86 6.20 -5.85
C SER A 2 -11.18 4.84 -5.87
N THR A 3 -11.46 4.01 -4.87
CA THR A 3 -10.89 2.66 -4.71
C THR A 3 -12.02 1.65 -4.50
N ALA A 4 -11.86 0.43 -4.99
CA ALA A 4 -12.81 -0.65 -4.77
C ALA A 4 -12.11 -2.00 -4.84
N ASP A 5 -12.66 -3.00 -4.17
CA ASP A 5 -12.15 -4.37 -4.19
C ASP A 5 -13.24 -5.41 -3.94
N ILE A 6 -12.93 -6.67 -4.26
CA ILE A 6 -13.81 -7.84 -4.08
C ILE A 6 -13.14 -8.89 -3.21
N SER A 7 -13.90 -9.51 -2.31
CA SER A 7 -13.39 -10.58 -1.45
C SER A 7 -12.97 -11.81 -2.25
N CYS A 8 -12.07 -12.61 -1.69
CA CYS A 8 -11.53 -13.81 -2.35
C CYS A 8 -12.57 -14.90 -2.65
N ASP A 9 -13.73 -14.90 -1.97
CA ASP A 9 -14.88 -15.76 -2.31
C ASP A 9 -15.81 -15.15 -3.37
N GLY A 10 -15.54 -13.91 -3.80
CA GLY A 10 -16.28 -13.19 -4.83
C GLY A 10 -17.65 -12.70 -4.38
N LEU A 11 -17.96 -12.70 -3.08
CA LEU A 11 -19.29 -12.38 -2.55
C LEU A 11 -19.42 -10.96 -2.03
N LEU A 12 -18.40 -10.44 -1.36
CA LEU A 12 -18.40 -9.09 -0.79
C LEU A 12 -17.64 -8.14 -1.71
N LEU A 13 -18.24 -6.98 -1.96
CA LEU A 13 -17.57 -5.87 -2.63
C LEU A 13 -17.49 -4.72 -1.64
N CYS A 14 -16.38 -3.99 -1.67
CA CYS A 14 -16.26 -2.73 -0.96
C CYS A 14 -15.76 -1.63 -1.89
N ALA A 15 -16.14 -0.40 -1.61
CA ALA A 15 -15.60 0.77 -2.29
C ALA A 15 -15.43 1.93 -1.31
N GLY A 16 -14.33 2.65 -1.49
CA GLY A 16 -14.13 3.96 -0.88
C GLY A 16 -14.91 5.01 -1.65
N ALA A 17 -15.76 5.76 -0.94
CA ALA A 17 -16.58 6.82 -1.49
C ALA A 17 -16.40 8.11 -0.69
N GLU A 18 -16.35 9.22 -1.41
CA GLU A 18 -16.43 10.58 -0.86
C GLU A 18 -17.85 11.07 -1.19
N LEU A 19 -18.74 11.09 -0.21
CA LEU A 19 -20.19 11.15 -0.50
C LEU A 19 -20.75 12.56 -0.63
N ASP A 20 -20.08 13.60 -0.10
CA ASP A 20 -20.60 14.96 -0.21
C ASP A 20 -19.51 16.05 -0.03
N SER A 21 -19.60 17.11 -0.84
CA SER A 21 -18.91 18.38 -0.61
C SER A 21 -19.23 19.06 0.73
N ALA A 22 -20.31 18.66 1.40
CA ALA A 22 -20.74 19.20 2.70
C ALA A 22 -20.21 18.41 3.91
N ASN A 23 -19.93 17.11 3.76
CA ASN A 23 -19.41 16.25 4.83
C ASN A 23 -18.21 15.49 4.26
N GLN A 24 -17.01 15.97 4.59
CA GLN A 24 -15.72 15.51 4.03
C GLN A 24 -15.30 14.11 4.52
N ASP A 25 -16.19 13.39 5.22
CA ASP A 25 -15.86 12.10 5.82
C ASP A 25 -15.81 11.01 4.73
N ALA A 26 -14.69 10.30 4.67
CA ALA A 26 -14.56 9.16 3.78
C ALA A 26 -15.36 7.97 4.28
N ARG A 27 -15.99 7.25 3.35
CA ARG A 27 -16.80 6.09 3.66
C ARG A 27 -16.32 4.85 2.94
N ILE A 28 -16.32 3.73 3.66
CA ILE A 28 -16.12 2.40 3.09
C ILE A 28 -17.50 1.78 2.99
N VAL A 29 -18.03 1.62 1.77
CA VAL A 29 -19.38 1.09 1.55
C VAL A 29 -19.27 -0.36 1.10
N PHE A 30 -20.17 -1.22 1.61
CA PHE A 30 -20.16 -2.66 1.36
C PHE A 30 -21.38 -3.11 0.57
N TRP A 31 -21.20 -4.11 -0.31
CA TRP A 31 -22.27 -4.75 -1.07
C TRP A 31 -22.10 -6.28 -1.07
N ASP A 32 -23.23 -6.99 -1.13
CA ASP A 32 -23.25 -8.41 -1.46
C ASP A 32 -23.54 -8.57 -2.96
N ARG A 33 -22.66 -9.25 -3.68
CA ARG A 33 -22.82 -9.52 -5.11
C ARG A 33 -24.14 -10.20 -5.46
N ARG A 34 -24.70 -11.00 -4.55
CA ARG A 34 -25.97 -11.71 -4.73
C ARG A 34 -27.17 -10.78 -4.63
N PHE A 35 -27.02 -9.65 -3.93
CA PHE A 35 -28.05 -8.65 -3.68
C PHE A 35 -27.56 -7.22 -3.99
N PRO A 36 -27.21 -6.92 -5.26
CA PRO A 36 -26.43 -5.73 -5.60
C PRO A 36 -27.22 -4.40 -5.54
N THR A 37 -28.53 -4.45 -5.31
CA THR A 37 -29.41 -3.28 -5.41
C THR A 37 -29.29 -2.31 -4.24
N ALA A 38 -28.79 -2.76 -3.09
CA ALA A 38 -28.61 -1.93 -1.90
C ALA A 38 -27.28 -2.26 -1.20
N PRO A 39 -26.57 -1.27 -0.66
CA PRO A 39 -25.42 -1.53 0.18
C PRO A 39 -25.83 -2.28 1.46
N LEU A 40 -24.94 -3.14 1.95
CA LEU A 40 -25.07 -3.83 3.23
C LEU A 40 -24.90 -2.86 4.42
N GLY A 41 -24.07 -1.85 4.23
CA GLY A 41 -23.70 -0.86 5.24
C GLY A 41 -22.48 -0.05 4.81
N CYS A 42 -22.00 0.80 5.70
CA CYS A 42 -20.75 1.52 5.52
C CYS A 42 -20.02 1.77 6.84
N TYR A 43 -18.70 1.93 6.76
CA TYR A 43 -17.85 2.49 7.80
C TYR A 43 -17.53 3.95 7.47
N SER A 44 -17.52 4.83 8.46
CA SER A 44 -17.36 6.28 8.30
C SER A 44 -16.49 6.96 9.34
N ASP A 45 -16.06 6.24 10.38
CA ASP A 45 -15.48 6.87 11.57
C ASP A 45 -13.96 6.62 11.65
N SER A 46 -13.45 5.64 10.92
CA SER A 46 -12.04 5.24 10.91
C SER A 46 -11.13 6.17 10.10
N HIS A 47 -11.68 6.97 9.18
CA HIS A 47 -10.90 7.83 8.29
C HIS A 47 -11.50 9.23 8.17
N GLN A 48 -10.62 10.22 8.10
CA GLN A 48 -10.97 11.66 8.07
C GLN A 48 -10.67 12.34 6.73
N ASP A 49 -10.12 11.58 5.78
CA ASP A 49 -9.82 12.05 4.42
C ASP A 49 -10.07 10.91 3.43
N SER A 50 -10.05 11.23 2.14
CA SER A 50 -10.18 10.33 1.01
C SER A 50 -9.39 9.03 1.18
N LEU A 51 -10.09 7.90 0.98
CA LEU A 51 -9.46 6.59 0.90
C LEU A 51 -8.56 6.49 -0.34
N ALA A 52 -7.33 6.07 -0.11
CA ALA A 52 -6.36 5.75 -1.16
C ALA A 52 -6.49 4.28 -1.60
N ARG A 53 -6.78 3.36 -0.67
CA ARG A 53 -6.93 1.92 -0.94
C ARG A 53 -7.97 1.28 -0.04
N VAL A 54 -8.67 0.29 -0.59
CA VAL A 54 -9.44 -0.72 0.13
C VAL A 54 -9.06 -2.08 -0.48
N ARG A 55 -8.70 -3.05 0.35
CA ARG A 55 -8.10 -4.32 -0.08
C ARG A 55 -8.58 -5.48 0.79
N PHE A 56 -9.30 -6.43 0.21
CA PHE A 56 -9.63 -7.67 0.89
C PHE A 56 -8.40 -8.55 1.03
N HIS A 57 -8.34 -9.30 2.13
CA HIS A 57 -7.27 -10.26 2.32
C HIS A 57 -7.35 -11.38 1.27
N PRO A 58 -6.23 -11.77 0.64
CA PRO A 58 -6.22 -12.69 -0.49
C PRO A 58 -6.79 -14.08 -0.18
N SER A 59 -6.75 -14.52 1.07
CA SER A 59 -7.26 -15.84 1.51
C SER A 59 -8.37 -15.78 2.56
N ARG A 60 -8.76 -14.59 3.04
CA ARG A 60 -9.72 -14.42 4.14
C ARG A 60 -10.80 -13.42 3.74
N SER A 61 -11.96 -13.91 3.31
CA SER A 61 -13.00 -13.07 2.68
C SER A 61 -13.62 -12.00 3.59
N ARG A 62 -13.40 -12.08 4.91
CA ARG A 62 -13.87 -11.11 5.91
C ARG A 62 -12.76 -10.29 6.57
N ARG A 63 -11.55 -10.32 6.02
CA ARG A 63 -10.47 -9.42 6.43
C ARG A 63 -10.31 -8.31 5.39
N LEU A 64 -10.25 -7.06 5.85
CA LEU A 64 -10.14 -5.88 5.00
C LEU A 64 -9.02 -4.98 5.49
N LEU A 65 -8.17 -4.52 4.58
CA LEU A 65 -7.21 -3.45 4.79
C LEU A 65 -7.72 -2.21 4.09
N THR A 66 -7.58 -1.07 4.75
CA THR A 66 -7.88 0.24 4.19
C THR A 66 -6.73 1.19 4.46
N ALA A 67 -6.58 2.19 3.60
CA ALA A 67 -5.57 3.23 3.77
C ALA A 67 -6.07 4.54 3.19
N SER A 68 -5.72 5.64 3.85
CA SER A 68 -6.26 6.96 3.58
C SER A 68 -5.18 8.04 3.47
N LEU A 69 -5.56 9.15 2.86
CA LEU A 69 -4.76 10.37 2.81
C LEU A 69 -4.60 11.05 4.17
N ASP A 70 -5.39 10.66 5.18
CA ASP A 70 -5.22 11.08 6.58
C ASP A 70 -3.97 10.46 7.25
N GLY A 71 -3.31 9.51 6.59
CA GLY A 71 -2.11 8.85 7.06
C GLY A 71 -2.35 7.60 7.92
N LEU A 72 -3.59 7.14 8.01
CA LEU A 72 -3.95 5.90 8.71
C LEU A 72 -4.14 4.75 7.72
N ALA A 73 -3.68 3.57 8.12
CA ALA A 73 -4.08 2.30 7.53
C ALA A 73 -4.75 1.43 8.58
N CYS A 74 -5.97 0.98 8.31
CA CYS A 74 -6.82 0.25 9.24
C CYS A 74 -7.10 -1.16 8.73
N SER A 75 -7.01 -2.14 9.63
CA SER A 75 -7.36 -3.55 9.41
C SER A 75 -8.68 -3.85 10.10
N PHE A 76 -9.57 -4.56 9.41
CA PHE A 76 -10.89 -4.91 9.92
C PHE A 76 -11.20 -6.40 9.85
N ASP A 77 -11.91 -6.89 10.87
CA ASP A 77 -12.67 -8.15 10.87
C ASP A 77 -14.15 -7.88 10.60
N LEU A 78 -14.59 -8.17 9.38
CA LEU A 78 -15.96 -7.96 8.94
C LEU A 78 -16.95 -9.02 9.47
N THR A 79 -16.54 -9.86 10.42
CA THR A 79 -17.46 -10.71 11.19
C THR A 79 -18.14 -9.97 12.35
N ALA A 80 -17.55 -8.86 12.79
CA ALA A 80 -18.11 -8.03 13.84
C ALA A 80 -19.40 -7.30 13.38
N GLU A 81 -20.21 -6.86 14.35
CA GLU A 81 -21.52 -6.26 14.08
C GLU A 81 -21.45 -4.76 13.73
N CYS A 82 -20.39 -4.06 14.18
CA CYS A 82 -20.19 -2.64 13.95
C CYS A 82 -18.73 -2.31 13.63
N GLU A 83 -18.48 -1.08 13.16
CA GLU A 83 -17.15 -0.59 12.79
C GLU A 83 -16.15 -0.63 13.95
N ASP A 84 -16.55 -0.17 15.14
CA ASP A 84 -15.69 -0.12 16.33
C ASP A 84 -15.15 -1.50 16.72
N ASP A 85 -16.04 -2.51 16.71
CA ASP A 85 -15.67 -3.91 17.03
C ASP A 85 -14.95 -4.58 15.85
N ALA A 86 -15.17 -4.10 14.62
CA ALA A 86 -14.50 -4.62 13.44
C ALA A 86 -13.06 -4.14 13.35
N LEU A 87 -12.72 -2.97 13.89
CA LEU A 87 -11.37 -2.40 13.81
C LEU A 87 -10.39 -3.23 14.64
N VAL A 88 -9.50 -3.95 13.95
CA VAL A 88 -8.51 -4.85 14.56
C VAL A 88 -7.20 -4.13 14.84
N PHE A 89 -6.75 -3.30 13.90
CA PHE A 89 -5.43 -2.68 13.97
C PHE A 89 -5.41 -1.35 13.21
N THR A 90 -4.57 -0.41 13.66
CA THR A 90 -4.35 0.88 13.01
C THR A 90 -2.87 1.19 12.97
N TYR A 91 -2.33 1.32 11.76
CA TYR A 91 -1.00 1.87 11.52
C TYR A 91 -1.11 3.37 11.23
N ASN A 92 -0.23 4.16 11.84
CA ASN A 92 -0.15 5.60 11.61
C ASN A 92 1.16 5.93 10.88
N ALA A 93 1.06 6.28 9.61
CA ALA A 93 2.18 6.62 8.75
C ALA A 93 2.69 8.06 8.95
N GLY A 94 2.02 8.88 9.76
CA GLY A 94 2.34 10.29 9.99
C GLY A 94 2.10 11.23 8.81
N CYS A 95 1.82 10.70 7.61
CA CYS A 95 1.49 11.45 6.40
C CYS A 95 0.62 10.60 5.45
N GLY A 96 -0.01 11.26 4.48
CA GLY A 96 -0.97 10.60 3.60
C GLY A 96 -0.41 9.38 2.85
N ILE A 97 -1.20 8.31 2.84
CA ILE A 97 -0.84 7.03 2.21
C ILE A 97 -1.38 7.02 0.78
N HIS A 98 -0.56 6.60 -0.19
CA HIS A 98 -0.99 6.51 -1.59
C HIS A 98 -1.00 5.08 -2.14
N GLY A 99 -0.39 4.13 -1.43
CA GLY A 99 -0.40 2.72 -1.77
C GLY A 99 -0.46 1.86 -0.51
N ALA A 100 -1.19 0.77 -0.56
CA ALA A 100 -1.29 -0.21 0.50
C ALA A 100 -1.84 -1.51 -0.09
N ASP A 101 -1.32 -2.64 0.38
CA ASP A 101 -1.85 -3.96 0.06
C ASP A 101 -1.38 -5.01 1.06
N TRP A 102 -1.95 -6.19 0.96
CA TRP A 102 -1.49 -7.37 1.69
C TRP A 102 -0.20 -7.91 1.05
N ILE A 103 0.71 -8.38 1.89
CA ILE A 103 1.86 -9.18 1.44
C ILE A 103 1.40 -10.63 1.39
N ALA A 104 1.49 -11.23 0.19
CA ALA A 104 1.27 -12.65 0.04
C ALA A 104 2.30 -13.40 0.89
N ALA A 105 1.87 -14.43 1.63
CA ALA A 105 2.81 -15.31 2.29
C ALA A 105 3.75 -15.90 1.21
N ASP A 106 5.05 -15.69 1.36
CA ASP A 106 6.05 -16.34 0.52
C ASP A 106 5.93 -17.85 0.77
N SER A 107 5.69 -18.64 -0.28
CA SER A 107 5.57 -20.10 -0.16
C SER A 107 6.83 -20.76 0.42
N ASP A 108 7.98 -20.10 0.31
CA ASP A 108 9.26 -20.58 0.85
C ASP A 108 9.46 -20.21 2.34
N LEU A 109 8.73 -19.22 2.84
CA LEU A 109 8.62 -18.94 4.26
C LEU A 109 7.49 -19.81 4.81
N GLN A 110 7.80 -20.65 5.81
CA GLN A 110 6.79 -21.53 6.41
C GLN A 110 5.51 -20.72 6.71
N PRO A 111 4.30 -21.20 6.34
CA PRO A 111 3.03 -20.50 6.57
C PRO A 111 2.79 -20.08 8.03
N ALA A 112 3.56 -20.63 8.97
CA ALA A 112 3.52 -20.34 10.40
C ALA A 112 4.44 -19.18 10.85
N GLN A 113 5.26 -18.56 9.96
CA GLN A 113 6.30 -17.60 10.35
C GLN A 113 6.09 -16.15 9.90
N LEU A 114 5.21 -15.88 8.94
CA LEU A 114 4.65 -14.54 8.75
C LEU A 114 3.34 -14.53 9.53
N ALA A 115 3.13 -13.53 10.40
CA ALA A 115 1.81 -13.30 10.98
C ALA A 115 0.78 -13.36 9.85
N GLU A 116 -0.34 -14.03 10.10
CA GLU A 116 -1.22 -14.51 9.02
C GLU A 116 -1.81 -13.38 8.14
N SER A 117 -1.62 -12.11 8.53
CA SER A 117 -2.00 -10.90 7.79
C SER A 117 -0.90 -9.83 7.86
N VAL A 118 0.15 -9.93 7.04
CA VAL A 118 1.17 -8.85 6.88
C VAL A 118 0.74 -7.91 5.76
N ALA A 119 0.87 -6.61 6.00
CA ALA A 119 0.53 -5.56 5.04
C ALA A 119 1.67 -4.56 4.90
N TYR A 120 1.65 -3.80 3.80
CA TYR A 120 2.55 -2.68 3.60
C TYR A 120 1.79 -1.40 3.28
N VAL A 121 2.47 -0.26 3.47
CA VAL A 121 2.02 1.05 3.01
C VAL A 121 3.14 1.80 2.30
N LEU A 122 2.75 2.67 1.37
CA LEU A 122 3.58 3.64 0.66
C LEU A 122 3.04 5.04 0.91
N THR A 123 3.91 5.93 1.36
CA THR A 123 3.51 7.28 1.78
C THR A 123 3.82 8.34 0.72
N GLY A 124 3.17 9.50 0.83
CA GLY A 124 3.48 10.68 0.00
C GLY A 124 4.87 11.26 0.20
N GLN A 125 5.60 10.85 1.24
CA GLN A 125 6.96 11.28 1.53
C GLN A 125 8.02 10.23 1.13
N GLU A 126 7.70 9.39 0.14
CA GLU A 126 8.62 8.35 -0.36
C GLU A 126 8.94 7.29 0.71
N GLY A 127 8.06 7.15 1.71
CA GLY A 127 8.20 6.19 2.81
C GLY A 127 7.61 4.83 2.50
N TYR A 128 8.10 3.83 3.21
CA TYR A 128 7.65 2.44 3.17
C TYR A 128 7.56 1.87 4.58
N ALA A 129 6.44 1.23 4.90
CA ALA A 129 6.35 0.42 6.10
C ALA A 129 5.73 -0.95 5.82
N LEU A 130 6.17 -1.93 6.59
CA LEU A 130 5.68 -3.31 6.61
C LEU A 130 5.28 -3.63 8.04
N PHE A 131 4.08 -4.12 8.27
CA PHE A 131 3.55 -4.39 9.61
C PHE A 131 2.62 -5.59 9.61
N GLU A 132 2.46 -6.18 10.79
CA GLU A 132 1.46 -7.21 11.05
C GLU A 132 0.13 -6.52 11.36
N ALA A 133 -0.90 -6.77 10.55
CA ALA A 133 -2.17 -6.04 10.64
C ALA A 133 -3.20 -6.82 11.48
N GLU A 134 -2.79 -7.24 12.68
CA GLU A 134 -3.56 -8.00 13.66
C GLU A 134 -3.60 -7.26 15.01
N GLU A 135 -4.46 -7.68 15.94
CA GLU A 135 -4.73 -6.95 17.20
C GLU A 135 -3.48 -6.64 18.04
N LEU A 136 -2.48 -7.55 18.00
CA LEU A 136 -1.19 -7.41 18.69
C LEU A 136 -0.02 -7.30 17.70
N GLY A 137 -0.31 -6.89 16.47
CA GLY A 137 0.68 -6.81 15.41
C GLY A 137 1.70 -5.71 15.65
N ASP A 138 2.93 -5.97 15.22
CA ASP A 138 4.05 -5.02 15.31
C ASP A 138 4.46 -4.48 13.93
N THR A 139 5.13 -3.34 13.95
CA THR A 139 5.82 -2.82 12.75
C THR A 139 7.10 -3.62 12.53
N LEU A 140 7.22 -4.23 11.36
CA LEU A 140 8.33 -5.11 10.98
C LEU A 140 9.46 -4.34 10.29
N ILE A 141 9.11 -3.39 9.43
CA ILE A 141 10.05 -2.51 8.70
C ILE A 141 9.40 -1.13 8.62
N GLU A 142 10.17 -0.09 8.89
CA GLU A 142 9.75 1.29 8.69
C GLU A 142 10.91 2.09 8.10
N LEU A 143 10.62 2.79 7.00
CA LEU A 143 11.55 3.66 6.31
C LEU A 143 10.80 4.95 5.99
N ASP A 144 11.09 6.01 6.74
CA ASP A 144 10.47 7.33 6.54
C ASP A 144 10.67 7.85 5.12
N ARG A 145 11.86 7.56 4.55
CA ARG A 145 12.22 7.91 3.18
C ARG A 145 13.10 6.83 2.58
N LEU A 146 12.74 6.34 1.40
CA LEU A 146 13.58 5.39 0.68
C LEU A 146 14.84 6.08 0.13
N PRO A 147 16.05 5.58 0.41
CA PRO A 147 17.31 6.25 0.06
C PRO A 147 17.58 6.36 -1.45
N VAL A 148 16.78 5.67 -2.26
CA VAL A 148 16.88 5.65 -3.72
C VAL A 148 15.92 6.62 -4.40
N LEU A 149 14.99 7.18 -3.62
CA LEU A 149 14.04 8.22 -4.02
C LEU A 149 14.48 9.52 -3.35
N GLY A 150 14.81 10.52 -4.17
CA GLY A 150 15.17 11.85 -3.68
C GLY A 150 16.64 12.25 -3.81
N GLY A 151 16.82 13.45 -4.36
CA GLY A 151 17.85 14.45 -4.01
C GLY A 151 17.08 15.70 -3.57
N PRO A 152 17.73 16.79 -3.10
CA PRO A 152 17.10 17.83 -2.28
C PRO A 152 15.74 18.25 -2.84
N THR A 153 14.74 18.19 -1.96
CA THR A 153 13.37 18.63 -2.17
C THR A 153 13.41 20.06 -2.71
N ILE A 154 12.66 20.37 -3.76
CA ILE A 154 12.56 21.73 -4.37
C ILE A 154 11.89 22.73 -3.40
N HIS A 155 11.76 22.37 -2.12
CA HIS A 155 11.21 23.18 -1.04
C HIS A 155 12.19 23.43 0.12
N ASP A 156 13.41 22.88 0.08
CA ASP A 156 14.45 23.28 1.02
C ASP A 156 15.37 24.27 0.33
N ASP A 157 15.16 25.54 0.70
CA ASP A 157 15.95 26.68 0.27
C ASP A 157 17.45 26.37 0.33
N ALA A 158 18.13 26.70 -0.76
CA ALA A 158 19.52 27.11 -0.84
C ALA A 158 20.36 26.94 0.44
N SER A 159 20.96 25.76 0.62
CA SER A 159 22.26 25.66 1.27
C SER A 159 23.13 24.70 0.51
N GLU A 160 24.05 25.28 -0.26
CA GLU A 160 25.30 24.63 -0.65
C GLU A 160 25.95 24.05 0.61
N GLU A 161 26.07 22.73 0.67
CA GLU A 161 27.29 21.98 0.95
C GLU A 161 26.99 20.51 0.62
N ALA A 162 27.45 20.07 -0.54
CA ALA A 162 27.45 18.66 -0.89
C ALA A 162 28.51 17.97 -0.02
N ASP A 163 28.08 17.45 1.13
CA ASP A 163 28.86 16.51 1.92
C ASP A 163 28.97 15.17 1.17
N ASP A 164 30.12 14.53 1.34
CA ASP A 164 30.72 13.48 0.51
C ASP A 164 29.97 12.12 0.57
N GLY A 165 28.74 12.07 0.06
CA GLY A 165 27.92 10.86 0.11
C GLY A 165 26.64 10.90 -0.73
N VAL A 166 26.57 11.74 -1.77
CA VAL A 166 25.39 11.91 -2.62
C VAL A 166 24.96 10.56 -3.22
N THR A 167 23.88 9.98 -2.68
CA THR A 167 23.12 8.95 -3.40
C THR A 167 22.49 9.64 -4.61
N SER A 168 23.18 9.55 -5.75
CA SER A 168 22.63 9.92 -7.05
C SER A 168 21.21 9.36 -7.17
N ARG A 169 20.21 10.19 -7.48
CA ARG A 169 18.82 9.73 -7.71
C ARG A 169 18.84 8.54 -8.66
N VAL A 170 18.51 7.36 -8.16
CA VAL A 170 18.52 6.15 -9.00
C VAL A 170 17.10 5.92 -9.52
N ALA A 171 16.07 5.97 -8.66
CA ALA A 171 14.67 5.84 -9.09
C ALA A 171 13.87 7.14 -8.90
N ASP A 172 12.78 7.27 -9.67
CA ASP A 172 11.87 8.42 -9.61
C ASP A 172 10.59 8.10 -8.82
N TYR A 173 10.13 6.84 -8.82
CA TYR A 173 8.90 6.43 -8.14
C TYR A 173 8.92 4.94 -7.76
N ILE A 174 8.00 4.57 -6.87
CA ILE A 174 7.71 3.18 -6.48
C ILE A 174 6.48 2.72 -7.25
N VAL A 175 6.52 1.51 -7.78
CA VAL A 175 5.37 0.86 -8.40
C VAL A 175 4.61 0.01 -7.39
N GLY A 176 5.34 -0.75 -6.57
CA GLY A 176 4.79 -1.59 -5.51
C GLY A 176 5.79 -2.65 -5.04
N PRO A 177 5.52 -3.35 -3.93
CA PRO A 177 6.31 -4.47 -3.48
C PRO A 177 6.07 -5.73 -4.31
N LEU A 178 7.08 -6.59 -4.33
CA LEU A 178 6.98 -7.97 -4.79
C LEU A 178 6.47 -8.88 -3.67
N THR A 179 6.21 -10.15 -3.99
CA THR A 179 5.54 -11.15 -3.15
C THR A 179 5.96 -11.18 -1.69
N CYS A 180 7.24 -10.93 -1.38
CA CYS A 180 7.78 -11.05 -0.04
C CYS A 180 7.87 -9.74 0.76
N GLY A 181 7.43 -8.59 0.22
CA GLY A 181 7.53 -7.29 0.92
C GLY A 181 8.96 -6.83 1.22
N HIS A 182 9.97 -7.54 0.72
CA HIS A 182 11.40 -7.20 0.89
C HIS A 182 12.02 -6.58 -0.35
N HIS A 183 11.31 -6.65 -1.48
CA HIS A 183 11.74 -6.07 -2.74
C HIS A 183 10.66 -5.14 -3.26
N LEU A 184 11.05 -3.95 -3.71
CA LEU A 184 10.16 -3.00 -4.35
C LEU A 184 10.48 -2.94 -5.84
N LEU A 185 9.45 -2.98 -6.67
CA LEU A 185 9.54 -2.52 -8.04
C LEU A 185 9.54 -0.99 -8.03
N VAL A 186 10.59 -0.40 -8.60
CA VAL A 186 10.77 1.04 -8.74
C VAL A 186 10.94 1.40 -10.20
N GLY A 187 10.69 2.64 -10.55
CA GLY A 187 10.77 3.09 -11.94
C GLY A 187 11.30 4.50 -12.12
N GLN A 188 11.57 4.81 -13.38
CA GLN A 188 11.89 6.16 -13.87
C GLN A 188 10.77 6.67 -14.77
N HIS A 189 10.62 8.00 -14.90
CA HIS A 189 9.62 8.62 -15.78
C HIS A 189 9.81 8.25 -17.25
N SER A 190 11.00 7.77 -17.61
CA SER A 190 11.29 7.21 -18.93
C SER A 190 10.58 5.88 -19.23
N GLY A 191 9.98 5.24 -18.22
CA GLY A 191 9.40 3.89 -18.30
C GLY A 191 10.39 2.78 -17.96
N ARG A 192 11.62 3.10 -17.55
CA ARG A 192 12.58 2.11 -17.07
C ARG A 192 12.17 1.56 -15.70
N LEU A 193 12.29 0.25 -15.51
CA LEU A 193 11.94 -0.46 -14.28
C LEU A 193 13.16 -1.13 -13.66
N GLY A 194 13.20 -1.16 -12.33
CA GLY A 194 14.25 -1.79 -11.54
C GLY A 194 13.70 -2.36 -10.23
N VAL A 195 14.49 -3.20 -9.57
CA VAL A 195 14.14 -3.83 -8.29
C VAL A 195 15.05 -3.31 -7.20
N LEU A 196 14.46 -2.81 -6.13
CA LEU A 196 15.13 -2.36 -4.92
C LEU A 196 15.01 -3.42 -3.84
N SER A 197 16.13 -3.85 -3.24
CA SER A 197 16.11 -4.70 -2.05
C SER A 197 16.09 -3.84 -0.78
N LEU A 198 15.03 -3.97 0.02
CA LEU A 198 14.86 -3.23 1.28
C LEU A 198 15.82 -3.74 2.38
N LYS A 199 16.32 -4.97 2.27
CA LYS A 199 17.31 -5.52 3.21
C LYS A 199 18.71 -4.95 2.99
N GLN A 200 19.08 -4.73 1.74
CA GLN A 200 20.42 -4.24 1.37
C GLN A 200 20.47 -2.72 1.29
N GLN A 201 19.32 -2.07 1.02
CA GLN A 201 19.20 -0.62 0.84
C GLN A 201 20.22 -0.02 -0.14
N THR A 202 20.63 -0.82 -1.12
CA THR A 202 21.55 -0.45 -2.19
C THR A 202 20.80 0.14 -3.39
N ALA A 203 21.53 0.66 -4.38
CA ALA A 203 20.94 1.11 -5.63
C ALA A 203 20.08 0.01 -6.29
N PRO A 204 18.94 0.35 -6.92
CA PRO A 204 18.10 -0.60 -7.63
C PRO A 204 18.87 -1.35 -8.72
N VAL A 205 18.55 -2.63 -8.88
CA VAL A 205 18.98 -3.44 -10.02
C VAL A 205 18.01 -3.19 -11.17
N TRP A 206 18.48 -2.51 -12.22
CA TRP A 206 17.66 -2.24 -13.39
C TRP A 206 17.40 -3.49 -14.22
N LEU A 207 16.16 -3.69 -14.63
CA LEU A 207 15.75 -4.85 -15.43
C LEU A 207 16.26 -4.78 -16.88
N SER A 208 16.68 -3.60 -17.33
CA SER A 208 17.26 -3.38 -18.66
C SER A 208 18.18 -2.15 -18.68
N GLU A 209 19.03 -2.05 -19.71
CA GLU A 209 19.96 -0.93 -19.89
C GLU A 209 19.25 0.41 -20.18
N GLY A 210 17.99 0.39 -20.62
CA GLY A 210 17.18 1.58 -20.89
C GLY A 210 15.70 1.31 -20.72
N ALA A 211 14.83 2.26 -21.10
CA ALA A 211 13.40 1.99 -21.12
C ALA A 211 13.07 1.03 -22.27
N VAL A 212 12.69 -0.20 -21.93
CA VAL A 212 12.28 -1.22 -22.90
C VAL A 212 10.83 -1.60 -22.60
N GLY A 213 9.95 -1.51 -23.59
CA GLY A 213 8.52 -1.81 -23.48
C GLY A 213 7.65 -0.61 -23.08
N HIS A 214 8.05 0.16 -22.07
CA HIS A 214 7.34 1.37 -21.63
C HIS A 214 8.08 2.65 -22.05
N ALA A 215 7.32 3.71 -22.37
CA ALA A 215 7.85 5.01 -22.78
C ALA A 215 7.50 6.14 -21.79
N ASP A 216 6.83 5.80 -20.68
CA ASP A 216 6.35 6.75 -19.68
C ASP A 216 6.18 6.02 -18.32
N THR A 217 5.84 6.76 -17.26
CA THR A 217 5.64 6.29 -15.90
C THR A 217 4.73 5.06 -15.83
N VAL A 218 5.25 3.98 -15.23
CA VAL A 218 4.48 2.79 -14.86
C VAL A 218 3.77 3.06 -13.53
N ARG A 219 2.44 2.99 -13.53
CA ARG A 219 1.62 3.39 -12.38
C ARG A 219 1.21 2.24 -11.47
N CYS A 220 1.32 1.01 -11.96
CA CYS A 220 0.94 -0.18 -11.22
C CYS A 220 1.71 -1.39 -11.74
N CYS A 221 1.94 -2.34 -10.86
CA CYS A 221 2.34 -3.69 -11.19
C CYS A 221 1.46 -4.64 -10.41
N HIS A 222 1.30 -5.84 -10.94
CA HIS A 222 0.66 -6.93 -10.25
C HIS A 222 1.53 -8.16 -10.46
N TRP A 223 1.83 -8.86 -9.38
CA TRP A 223 2.50 -10.14 -9.44
C TRP A 223 1.44 -11.23 -9.42
N ASP A 224 1.46 -12.10 -10.41
CA ASP A 224 0.63 -13.29 -10.46
C ASP A 224 1.37 -14.44 -9.77
N SER A 225 0.88 -14.85 -8.60
CA SER A 225 1.45 -15.96 -7.84
C SER A 225 1.18 -17.33 -8.45
N GLU A 226 0.15 -17.47 -9.30
CA GLU A 226 -0.14 -18.74 -9.98
C GLU A 226 0.85 -19.01 -11.11
N THR A 227 1.21 -17.94 -11.84
CA THR A 227 2.15 -18.03 -12.98
C THR A 227 3.58 -17.65 -12.62
N ASN A 228 3.78 -17.10 -11.42
CA ASN A 228 5.07 -16.59 -10.94
C ASN A 228 5.64 -15.51 -11.89
N SER A 229 4.76 -14.61 -12.37
CA SER A 229 5.08 -13.57 -13.38
C SER A 229 4.42 -12.22 -13.15
#